data_AF-A0A929RH92-F1
#
_entry.id   AF-A0A929RH92-F1
#
_cell.length_a   1.000
_cell.length_b   1.000
_cell.length_c   1.000
_cell.angle_alpha   90.00
_cell.angle_beta   90.00
_cell.angle_gamma   90.00
#
_symmetry.space_group_name_H-M   'P 1'
#
loop_
_entity.id
_entity.type
_entity.pdbx_description
1 polymer ?
#
loop_
_entity_poly.entity_id
_entity_poly.type
_entity_poly.pdbx_seq_one_letter_code
_entity_poly.pdbx_strand_id
1 'polypeptide(L)' 'MGIVVYFSSATGNTRRFVEKLGVPAARIPLHPKDEPLRVTDEYVLVVPTYGGGNIKGAVPKQVIKFLNDPDNRALC' A
#
# COMPACT_ATOMS: atom_id res chain seq x y z
N MET A 1 17.15 -6.80 -1.27
CA MET A 1 16.85 -6.57 0.18
C MET A 1 15.43 -6.05 0.22
N GLY A 2 14.50 -6.76 0.85
CA GLY A 2 13.07 -6.41 0.74
C GLY A 2 12.68 -5.10 1.44
N ILE A 3 11.59 -4.47 0.99
CA ILE A 3 11.07 -3.21 1.53
C ILE A 3 9.63 -3.35 2.07
N VAL A 4 9.13 -2.33 2.76
CA VAL A 4 7.69 -2.24 3.09
C VAL A 4 6.99 -1.41 2.02
N VAL A 5 5.92 -1.93 1.42
CA VAL A 5 4.99 -1.12 0.63
C VAL A 5 3.73 -0.92 1.45
N TYR A 6 3.22 0.31 1.52
CA TYR A 6 2.03 0.57 2.33
C TYR A 6 1.08 1.58 1.71
N PHE A 7 -0.19 1.49 2.11
CA PHE A 7 -1.18 2.53 1.84
C PHE A 7 -1.63 3.19 3.14
N SER A 8 -1.83 4.51 3.10
CA SER A 8 -2.41 5.27 4.22
C SER A 8 -3.32 6.35 3.67
N SER A 9 -4.54 6.48 4.20
CA SER A 9 -5.44 7.60 3.90
C SER A 9 -4.95 8.92 4.48
N ALA A 10 -5.75 9.97 4.29
CA ALA A 10 -5.57 11.29 4.87
C ALA A 10 -5.43 11.28 6.40
N THR A 11 -5.99 10.30 7.12
CA THR A 11 -5.83 10.23 8.59
C THR A 11 -4.42 9.83 9.02
N GLY A 12 -3.65 9.20 8.14
CA GLY A 12 -2.22 8.93 8.36
C GLY A 12 -1.89 7.78 9.33
N ASN A 13 -2.86 6.96 9.76
CA ASN A 13 -2.64 5.91 10.77
C ASN A 13 -1.55 4.91 10.34
N THR A 14 -1.68 4.32 9.15
CA THR A 14 -0.71 3.33 8.65
C THR A 14 0.66 3.96 8.40
N ARG A 15 0.70 5.21 7.91
CA ARG A 15 1.95 5.97 7.75
C ARG A 15 2.70 6.07 9.08
N ARG A 16 2.04 6.52 10.15
CA ARG A 16 2.66 6.65 11.48
C ARG A 16 3.13 5.31 12.05
N PHE A 17 2.47 4.21 11.71
CA PHE A 17 2.91 2.87 12.07
C PHE A 17 4.19 2.49 11.32
N VAL A 18 4.19 2.61 9.98
CA VAL A 18 5.33 2.24 9.13
C VAL A 18 6.58 3.09 9.44
N GLU A 19 6.42 4.40 9.68
CA GLU A 19 7.52 5.30 10.07
C GLU A 19 8.25 4.83 11.34
N LYS A 20 7.54 4.18 12.27
CA LYS A 20 8.13 3.64 13.52
C LYS A 20 8.87 2.32 13.33
N LEU A 21 8.70 1.62 12.20
CA LEU A 21 9.37 0.35 11.94
C LEU A 21 10.87 0.53 11.64
N GLY A 22 11.29 1.72 11.22
CA GLY A 22 12.71 2.01 10.95
C GLY A 22 13.29 1.25 9.75
N VAL A 23 12.45 0.76 8.84
CA VAL A 23 12.85 0.02 7.63
C VAL A 23 12.54 0.82 6.36
N PRO A 24 13.22 0.55 5.23
CA PRO A 24 12.90 1.15 3.95
C PRO A 24 11.42 0.91 3.58
N ALA A 25 10.72 1.98 3.18
CA ALA A 25 9.31 1.88 2.85
C ALA A 25 8.91 2.80 1.69
N ALA A 26 8.00 2.31 0.84
CA ALA A 26 7.37 3.05 -0.24
C ALA A 26 5.86 3.17 -0.02
N ARG A 27 5.29 4.34 -0.32
CA ARG A 27 3.86 4.62 -0.10
C ARG A 27 3.10 4.56 -1.41
N ILE A 28 2.03 3.76 -1.46
CA ILE A 28 1.06 3.78 -2.56
C ILE A 28 0.38 5.17 -2.57
N PRO A 29 0.33 5.86 -3.72
CA PRO A 29 -0.18 7.23 -3.80
C PRO A 29 -1.63 7.35 -3.31
N LEU A 30 -1.93 8.49 -2.68
CA LEU A 30 -3.26 8.74 -2.13
C LEU A 30 -4.25 9.13 -3.23
N HIS A 31 -3.82 10.02 -4.14
CA HIS A 31 -4.68 10.56 -5.18
C HIS A 31 -4.43 9.89 -6.53
N PRO A 32 -5.47 9.63 -7.34
CA PRO A 32 -5.32 9.00 -8.65
C PRO A 32 -4.45 9.76 -9.67
N LYS A 33 -4.27 11.08 -9.45
CA LYS A 33 -3.46 11.97 -10.28
C LYS A 33 -1.97 11.90 -9.96
N ASP A 34 -1.61 11.33 -8.81
CA ASP A 34 -0.23 11.19 -8.39
C ASP A 34 0.42 10.06 -9.20
N GLU A 35 1.74 10.16 -9.41
CA GLU A 35 2.48 9.16 -10.19
C GLU A 35 2.33 7.75 -9.57
N PRO A 36 1.97 6.72 -10.36
CA PRO A 36 1.84 5.37 -9.85
C PRO A 36 3.15 4.85 -9.28
N LEU A 37 3.08 4.20 -8.11
CA LEU A 37 4.22 3.49 -7.55
C LEU A 37 4.49 2.21 -8.37
N ARG A 38 5.71 2.09 -8.89
CA ARG A 38 6.27 0.83 -9.38
C ARG A 38 7.37 0.38 -8.43
N VAL A 39 7.36 -0.89 -8.07
CA VAL A 39 8.37 -1.50 -7.21
C VAL A 39 9.22 -2.48 -8.00
N THR A 40 10.50 -2.54 -7.68
CA THR A 40 11.50 -3.37 -8.35
C THR A 40 12.13 -4.42 -7.44
N ASP A 41 11.82 -4.36 -6.14
CA ASP A 41 12.32 -5.24 -5.10
C ASP A 41 11.15 -5.97 -4.42
N GLU A 42 11.41 -7.15 -3.88
CA GLU A 42 10.44 -7.89 -3.05
C GLU A 42 9.97 -7.03 -1.88
N TYR A 43 8.70 -7.16 -1.49
CA TYR A 43 8.13 -6.33 -0.44
C TYR A 43 7.09 -7.01 0.41
N VAL A 44 6.89 -6.47 1.63
CA VAL A 44 5.74 -6.79 2.47
C VAL A 44 4.71 -5.68 2.34
N LEU A 45 3.46 -6.04 2.00
CA LEU A 45 2.35 -5.11 1.84
C LEU A 45 1.61 -4.85 3.17
N VAL A 46 1.55 -3.58 3.60
CA VAL A 46 0.83 -3.16 4.82
C VAL A 46 -0.32 -2.21 4.47
N VAL A 47 -1.56 -2.61 4.75
CA VAL A 47 -2.76 -1.85 4.32
C VAL A 47 -3.82 -1.76 5.42
N PRO A 48 -4.53 -0.63 5.54
CA PRO A 48 -5.72 -0.53 6.38
C PRO A 48 -6.90 -1.26 5.72
N THR A 49 -7.86 -1.68 6.53
CA THR A 49 -9.14 -2.25 6.05
C THR A 49 -10.24 -1.19 6.12
N TYR A 50 -11.03 -1.04 5.06
CA TYR A 50 -12.19 -0.11 4.98
C TYR A 50 -13.55 -0.83 4.94
N GLY A 51 -13.56 -2.12 5.24
CA GLY A 51 -14.78 -2.94 5.14
C GLY A 51 -15.87 -2.58 6.15
N GLY A 52 -15.53 -1.96 7.29
CA GLY A 52 -16.52 -1.52 8.29
C GLY A 52 -17.43 -2.65 8.80
N GLY A 53 -16.97 -3.90 8.81
CA GLY A 53 -17.77 -5.09 9.13
C GLY A 53 -18.34 -5.84 7.92
N ASN A 54 -18.20 -5.29 6.70
CA ASN A 54 -18.49 -5.96 5.44
C ASN A 54 -17.19 -6.45 4.78
N ILE A 55 -17.23 -7.61 4.13
CA ILE A 55 -16.10 -8.17 3.37
C ILE A 55 -15.93 -7.42 2.04
N LYS A 56 -17.04 -7.02 1.40
CA LYS A 56 -16.98 -6.28 0.14
C LYS A 56 -16.42 -4.87 0.39
N GLY A 57 -15.40 -4.50 -0.38
CA GLY A 57 -14.76 -3.18 -0.27
C GLY A 57 -13.76 -3.04 0.90
N ALA A 58 -13.37 -4.16 1.52
CA ALA A 58 -12.38 -4.17 2.59
C ALA A 58 -11.03 -3.57 2.17
N VAL A 59 -10.62 -3.81 0.92
CA VAL A 59 -9.35 -3.34 0.37
C VAL A 59 -9.52 -1.95 -0.27
N PRO A 60 -8.68 -0.96 0.06
CA PRO A 60 -8.70 0.35 -0.59
C PRO A 60 -8.51 0.26 -2.11
N LYS A 61 -9.24 1.07 -2.88
CA LYS A 61 -9.18 1.06 -4.36
C LYS A 61 -7.77 1.33 -4.89
N GLN A 62 -6.98 2.16 -4.21
CA GLN A 62 -5.59 2.44 -4.57
C GLN A 62 -4.71 1.19 -4.49
N VAL A 63 -4.93 0.34 -3.48
CA VAL A 63 -4.21 -0.93 -3.32
C VAL A 63 -4.62 -1.91 -4.42
N ILE A 64 -5.92 -1.99 -4.74
CA ILE A 64 -6.41 -2.82 -5.84
C ILE A 64 -5.76 -2.37 -7.16
N LYS A 65 -5.71 -1.06 -7.44
CA LYS A 65 -5.06 -0.53 -8.65
C LYS A 65 -3.57 -0.88 -8.69
N PHE A 66 -2.88 -0.77 -7.55
CA PHE A 66 -1.46 -1.13 -7.42
C PHE A 66 -1.22 -2.63 -7.69
N LEU A 67 -2.03 -3.52 -7.13
CA LEU A 67 -1.94 -4.98 -7.31
C LEU A 67 -2.49 -5.49 -8.65
N ASN A 68 -3.27 -4.68 -9.37
CA ASN A 68 -3.70 -5.00 -10.72
C ASN A 68 -2.54 -4.89 -11.72
N ASP A 69 -1.47 -4.16 -11.39
CA ASP A 69 -0.21 -4.22 -12.11
C ASP A 69 0.49 -5.56 -11.80
N PRO A 70 0.66 -6.46 -12.79
CA PRO A 70 1.25 -7.77 -12.55
C PRO A 70 2.73 -7.70 -12.11
N ASP A 71 3.47 -6.67 -12.51
CA ASP A 71 4.88 -6.50 -12.14
C ASP A 71 5.00 -6.23 -10.64
N ASN A 72 4.13 -5.34 -10.11
CA ASN A 72 4.04 -5.10 -8.68
C ASN A 72 3.54 -6.34 -7.94
N ARG A 73 2.54 -7.05 -8.46
CA ARG A 73 1.95 -8.22 -7.79
C ARG A 73 2.91 -9.40 -7.68
N ALA A 74 3.82 -9.56 -8.63
CA ALA A 74 4.79 -10.66 -8.64
C ALA A 74 5.87 -10.54 -7.55
N LEU A 75 6.00 -9.36 -6.93
CA LEU A 75 7.02 -9.05 -5.90
C LEU A 75 6.45 -9.01 -4.47
N CYS A 76 5.15 -9.28 -4.31
CA CYS A 76 4.42 -9.31 -3.03
C CYS A 76 4.52 -10.67 -2.33
#